data_AF-A0A659S771-F1
#
_entry.id   AF-A0A659S771-F1
#
_cell.length_a   1.000
_cell.length_b   1.000
_cell.length_c   1.000
_cell.angle_alpha   90.00
_cell.angle_beta   90.00
_cell.angle_gamma   90.00
#
_symmetry.space_group_name_H-M   'P 1'
#
loop_
_entity.id
_entity.type
_entity.pdbx_description
1 polymer ?
#
loop_
_entity_poly.entity_id
_entity_poly.type
_entity_poly.pdbx_seq_one_letter_code
_entity_poly.pdbx_strand_id
1 'polypeptide(L)'
;MYYPFVRKALFQLDPERAHEFTFQQLRRITGTPLEALVRQKVPTKPVTCMGLTFKNPLGLAAGLDKDGECIDALGAMGFGSLEIGTVTPRPQPGNDKPRLFRLVDAEGLINRMGFNNLGVDNLVENVKKAHFDGILGINIGKNKDTPVENGKDDYLICMEKVYAYAGYIAINISSPNTPGLRTLQSGDALDDLLTAIKNKQNDLQAIHHKYVPVAVKIAPDLCEEELIQVADSLLRHNIDGVIATNTSLDRSLGQGM
;
A
#
# COMPACT_ATOMS: atom_id res chain seq x y z
N MET A 1 -13.94 -1.55 -24.64
CA MET A 1 -12.94 -2.52 -25.18
C MET A 1 -13.02 -3.79 -24.33
N TYR A 2 -12.94 -4.97 -24.94
CA TYR A 2 -13.04 -6.23 -24.20
C TYR A 2 -11.70 -6.56 -23.52
N TYR A 3 -11.69 -6.64 -22.17
CA TYR A 3 -10.47 -6.78 -21.35
C TYR A 3 -9.50 -7.89 -21.81
N PRO A 4 -9.96 -9.07 -22.27
CA PRO A 4 -9.07 -10.10 -22.81
C PRO A 4 -8.14 -9.66 -23.95
N PHE A 5 -8.58 -8.75 -24.83
CA PHE A 5 -7.70 -8.22 -25.88
C PHE A 5 -6.65 -7.26 -25.30
N VAL A 6 -7.03 -6.45 -24.32
CA VAL A 6 -6.13 -5.55 -23.61
C VAL A 6 -5.06 -6.35 -22.88
N ARG A 7 -5.47 -7.37 -22.11
CA ARG A 7 -4.58 -8.28 -21.40
C ARG A 7 -3.63 -8.97 -22.38
N LYS A 8 -4.13 -9.49 -23.50
CA LYS A 8 -3.30 -10.14 -24.53
C LYS A 8 -2.22 -9.20 -25.08
N ALA A 9 -2.56 -7.94 -25.39
CA ALA A 9 -1.60 -6.95 -25.85
C ALA A 9 -0.59 -6.57 -24.76
N LEU A 10 -1.04 -6.28 -23.53
CA LEU A 10 -0.16 -5.94 -22.40
C LEU A 10 0.78 -7.10 -22.01
N PHE A 11 0.36 -8.35 -22.24
CA PHE A 11 1.17 -9.53 -21.94
C PHE A 11 2.25 -9.80 -23.00
N GLN A 12 2.27 -9.06 -24.12
CA GLN A 12 3.39 -9.03 -25.06
C GLN A 12 4.53 -8.09 -24.63
N LEU A 13 4.31 -7.28 -23.59
CA LEU A 13 5.32 -6.39 -23.03
C LEU A 13 5.95 -7.01 -21.78
N ASP A 14 7.18 -6.59 -21.47
CA ASP A 14 7.78 -6.80 -20.15
C ASP A 14 6.79 -6.37 -19.04
N PRO A 15 6.67 -7.12 -17.93
CA PRO A 15 5.68 -6.84 -16.91
C PRO A 15 5.71 -5.42 -16.34
N GLU A 16 6.89 -4.86 -16.10
CA GLU A 16 7.04 -3.51 -15.57
C GLU A 16 6.75 -2.47 -16.66
N ARG A 17 7.18 -2.70 -17.91
CA ARG A 17 6.81 -1.83 -19.05
C ARG A 17 5.30 -1.77 -19.29
N ALA A 18 4.60 -2.89 -19.11
CA ALA A 18 3.14 -2.92 -19.23
C ALA A 18 2.45 -2.08 -18.15
N HIS A 19 2.97 -2.13 -16.92
CA HIS A 19 2.51 -1.28 -15.81
C HIS A 19 2.76 0.20 -16.13
N GLU A 20 4.00 0.56 -16.51
CA GLU A 20 4.38 1.93 -16.88
C GLU A 20 3.51 2.47 -18.03
N PHE A 21 3.28 1.67 -19.08
CA PHE A 21 2.43 2.04 -20.21
C PHE A 21 0.98 2.28 -19.78
N THR A 22 0.43 1.41 -18.93
CA THR A 22 -0.95 1.53 -18.43
C THR A 22 -1.09 2.79 -17.59
N PHE A 23 -0.17 3.04 -16.66
CA PHE A 23 -0.15 4.24 -15.82
C PHE A 23 0.09 5.52 -16.62
N GLN A 24 0.87 5.46 -17.71
CA GLN A 24 0.98 6.60 -18.63
C GLN A 24 -0.37 6.98 -19.24
N GLN A 25 -1.21 6.00 -19.60
CA GLN A 25 -2.54 6.30 -20.13
C GLN A 25 -3.51 6.75 -19.04
N LEU A 26 -3.45 6.16 -17.85
CA LEU A 26 -4.29 6.57 -16.72
C LEU A 26 -3.99 8.01 -16.27
N ARG A 27 -2.71 8.40 -16.17
CA ARG A 27 -2.30 9.79 -15.87
C ARG A 27 -2.83 10.81 -16.87
N ARG A 28 -3.03 10.41 -18.13
CA ARG A 28 -3.58 11.31 -19.16
C ARG A 28 -5.08 11.58 -18.97
N ILE A 29 -5.81 10.70 -18.29
CA ILE A 29 -7.27 10.79 -18.17
C ILE A 29 -7.76 11.09 -16.75
N THR A 30 -6.99 10.73 -15.72
CA THR A 30 -7.35 10.92 -14.30
C THR A 30 -7.70 12.38 -14.01
N GLY A 31 -8.83 12.63 -13.35
CA GLY A 31 -9.30 13.98 -13.04
C GLY A 31 -9.80 14.80 -14.24
N THR A 32 -9.93 14.19 -15.43
CA THR A 32 -10.46 14.84 -16.65
C THR A 32 -11.78 14.20 -17.11
N PRO A 33 -12.55 14.82 -18.03
CA PRO A 33 -13.75 14.19 -18.59
C PRO A 33 -13.50 12.83 -19.27
N LEU A 34 -12.28 12.56 -19.73
CA LEU A 34 -11.91 11.28 -20.35
C LEU A 34 -11.85 10.12 -19.36
N GLU A 35 -11.89 10.37 -18.06
CA GLU A 35 -12.06 9.34 -17.03
C GLU A 35 -13.33 8.50 -17.25
N ALA A 36 -14.35 9.06 -17.93
CA ALA A 36 -15.54 8.32 -18.34
C ALA A 36 -15.23 7.05 -19.15
N LEU A 37 -14.04 6.93 -19.77
CA LEU A 37 -13.60 5.75 -20.52
C LEU A 37 -13.35 4.52 -19.63
N VAL A 38 -12.98 4.73 -18.36
CA VAL A 38 -12.71 3.65 -17.38
C VAL A 38 -13.77 3.56 -16.30
N ARG A 39 -14.68 4.53 -16.25
CA ARG A 39 -15.73 4.61 -15.25
C ARG A 39 -16.76 3.50 -15.42
N GLN A 40 -17.14 2.88 -14.31
CA GLN A 40 -18.22 1.88 -14.27
C GLN A 40 -19.15 2.13 -13.08
N LYS A 41 -20.42 1.72 -13.22
CA LYS A 41 -21.39 1.79 -12.12
C LYS A 41 -21.28 0.53 -11.28
N VAL A 42 -21.06 0.69 -9.98
CA VAL A 42 -21.01 -0.40 -9.00
C VAL A 42 -22.02 -0.08 -7.89
N PRO A 43 -22.83 -1.06 -7.44
CA PRO A 43 -23.77 -0.84 -6.33
C PRO A 43 -23.02 -0.55 -5.03
N THR A 44 -23.54 0.39 -4.24
CA THR A 44 -23.04 0.65 -2.89
C THR A 44 -23.38 -0.50 -1.94
N LYS A 45 -22.41 -0.93 -1.13
CA LYS A 45 -22.56 -1.96 -0.10
C LYS A 45 -21.75 -1.53 1.13
N PRO A 46 -22.23 -0.54 1.89
CA PRO A 46 -21.40 0.14 2.88
C PRO A 46 -20.92 -0.80 3.99
N VAL A 47 -19.67 -0.61 4.43
CA VAL A 47 -19.05 -1.37 5.53
C VAL A 47 -18.37 -0.40 6.47
N THR A 48 -18.64 -0.53 7.78
CA THR A 48 -17.94 0.21 8.82
C THR A 48 -16.75 -0.60 9.32
N CYS A 49 -15.55 -0.04 9.24
CA CYS A 49 -14.30 -0.67 9.70
C CYS A 49 -13.32 0.41 10.14
N MET A 50 -12.60 0.19 11.25
CA MET A 50 -11.67 1.17 11.85
C MET A 50 -12.30 2.55 12.14
N GLY A 51 -13.62 2.59 12.39
CA GLY A 51 -14.39 3.85 12.52
C GLY A 51 -14.67 4.59 11.21
N LEU A 52 -14.21 4.07 10.07
CA LEU A 52 -14.47 4.61 8.72
C LEU A 52 -15.66 3.89 8.08
N THR A 53 -16.37 4.59 7.17
CA THR A 53 -17.44 3.99 6.35
C THR A 53 -16.96 3.84 4.91
N PHE A 54 -16.66 2.61 4.51
CA PHE A 54 -16.30 2.26 3.14
C PHE A 54 -17.56 2.14 2.30
N LYS A 55 -17.54 2.63 1.05
CA LYS A 55 -18.70 2.59 0.14
C LYS A 55 -19.09 1.17 -0.29
N ASN A 56 -18.09 0.32 -0.43
CA ASN A 56 -18.20 -1.09 -0.73
C ASN A 56 -16.95 -1.80 -0.17
N PRO A 57 -17.00 -3.12 0.03
CA PRO A 57 -15.92 -3.84 0.72
C PRO A 57 -14.64 -4.04 -0.12
N LEU A 58 -14.66 -3.73 -1.42
CA LEU A 58 -13.53 -3.98 -2.30
C LEU A 58 -12.63 -2.75 -2.39
N GLY A 59 -11.40 -2.89 -1.91
CA GLY A 59 -10.33 -1.90 -2.05
C GLY A 59 -9.24 -2.34 -3.02
N LEU A 60 -8.54 -1.37 -3.60
CA LEU A 60 -7.29 -1.62 -4.32
C LEU A 60 -6.12 -1.66 -3.35
N ALA A 61 -5.32 -2.72 -3.37
CA ALA A 61 -4.17 -2.88 -2.49
C ALA A 61 -2.98 -1.98 -2.89
N ALA A 62 -2.11 -1.68 -1.91
CA ALA A 62 -0.84 -0.97 -2.15
C ALA A 62 0.07 -1.70 -3.15
N GLY A 63 0.92 -0.91 -3.81
CA GLY A 63 1.93 -1.36 -4.74
C GLY A 63 1.58 -1.13 -6.20
N LEU A 64 0.29 -0.90 -6.53
CA LEU A 64 -0.12 -0.55 -7.89
C LEU A 64 0.12 0.92 -8.20
N ASP A 65 -0.51 1.83 -7.45
CA ASP A 65 -0.31 3.29 -7.54
C ASP A 65 0.57 3.78 -6.38
N LYS A 66 1.89 3.67 -6.56
CA LYS A 66 2.86 3.92 -5.48
C LYS A 66 3.00 5.40 -5.12
N ASP A 67 2.77 6.28 -6.09
CA ASP A 67 3.01 7.72 -5.96
C ASP A 67 1.71 8.52 -5.98
N GLY A 68 0.55 7.85 -5.99
CA GLY A 68 -0.79 8.48 -6.01
C GLY A 68 -1.10 9.20 -7.32
N GLU A 69 -0.57 8.73 -8.44
CA GLU A 69 -0.65 9.43 -9.73
C GLU A 69 -2.01 9.29 -10.42
N CYS A 70 -2.80 8.28 -10.07
CA CYS A 70 -4.00 7.86 -10.81
C CYS A 70 -5.22 7.61 -9.92
N ILE A 71 -5.28 8.27 -8.76
CA ILE A 71 -6.30 8.04 -7.72
C ILE A 71 -7.73 8.13 -8.30
N ASP A 72 -8.05 9.19 -9.04
CA ASP A 72 -9.41 9.42 -9.55
C ASP A 72 -9.78 8.40 -10.64
N ALA A 73 -8.88 8.14 -11.59
CA ALA A 73 -9.11 7.16 -12.64
C ALA A 73 -9.34 5.75 -12.08
N LEU A 74 -8.57 5.35 -11.06
CA LEU A 74 -8.77 4.07 -10.37
C LEU A 74 -10.07 4.09 -9.56
N GLY A 75 -10.37 5.18 -8.86
CA GLY A 75 -11.61 5.35 -8.10
C GLY A 75 -12.86 5.24 -8.97
N ALA A 76 -12.83 5.78 -10.19
CA ALA A 76 -13.91 5.71 -11.16
C ALA A 76 -14.25 4.27 -11.59
N MET A 77 -13.32 3.32 -11.43
CA MET A 77 -13.56 1.89 -11.69
C MET A 77 -14.45 1.24 -10.62
N GLY A 78 -14.77 1.94 -9.52
CA GLY A 78 -15.78 1.53 -8.54
C GLY A 78 -15.25 0.93 -7.25
N PHE A 79 -13.94 1.05 -6.97
CA PHE A 79 -13.37 0.64 -5.69
C PHE A 79 -13.94 1.48 -4.53
N GLY A 80 -14.25 0.81 -3.40
CA GLY A 80 -14.72 1.48 -2.18
C GLY A 80 -13.59 2.19 -1.42
N SER A 81 -12.36 1.72 -1.63
CA SER A 81 -11.13 2.32 -1.11
C SER A 81 -9.95 2.09 -2.04
N LEU A 82 -8.92 2.93 -1.91
CA LEU A 82 -7.65 2.77 -2.60
C LEU A 82 -6.54 2.89 -1.57
N GLU A 83 -5.59 1.95 -1.55
CA GLU A 83 -4.37 2.08 -0.77
C GLU A 83 -3.20 2.44 -1.70
N ILE A 84 -2.70 3.67 -1.61
CA ILE A 84 -1.52 4.14 -2.37
C ILE A 84 -0.23 3.88 -1.60
N GLY A 85 0.92 3.95 -2.27
CA GLY A 85 2.22 3.57 -1.71
C GLY A 85 2.62 2.12 -2.04
N THR A 86 3.59 1.50 -1.39
CA THR A 86 4.35 2.00 -0.23
C THR A 86 5.25 3.18 -0.60
N VAL A 87 5.09 4.28 0.13
CA VAL A 87 5.93 5.47 0.03
C VAL A 87 6.95 5.51 1.17
N THR A 88 8.11 6.13 0.92
CA THR A 88 9.17 6.33 1.92
C THR A 88 9.43 7.83 2.13
N PRO A 89 10.13 8.25 3.20
CA PRO A 89 10.43 9.67 3.41
C PRO A 89 11.13 10.34 2.22
N ARG A 90 12.15 9.68 1.67
CA ARG A 90 12.91 10.13 0.49
C ARG A 90 12.55 9.29 -0.74
N PRO A 91 12.64 9.84 -1.96
CA PRO A 91 12.55 9.04 -3.19
C PRO A 91 13.63 7.95 -3.22
N GLN A 92 13.31 6.81 -3.82
CA GLN A 92 14.30 5.77 -4.09
C GLN A 92 13.94 4.97 -5.34
N PRO A 93 14.95 4.50 -6.12
CA PRO A 93 14.72 3.83 -7.40
C PRO A 93 14.19 2.39 -7.26
N GLY A 94 14.33 1.78 -6.08
CA GLY A 94 14.07 0.36 -5.82
C GLY A 94 15.27 -0.55 -6.14
N ASN A 95 15.02 -1.84 -6.36
CA ASN A 95 16.05 -2.80 -6.78
C ASN A 95 16.24 -2.79 -8.30
N ASP A 96 17.33 -3.40 -8.79
CA ASP A 96 17.64 -3.47 -10.23
C ASP A 96 16.59 -4.23 -11.03
N LYS A 97 16.37 -3.80 -12.28
CA LYS A 97 15.50 -4.49 -13.26
C LYS A 97 16.26 -5.67 -13.90
N PRO A 98 15.58 -6.76 -14.32
CA PRO A 98 14.14 -7.02 -14.20
C PRO A 98 13.75 -7.43 -12.77
N ARG A 99 12.58 -6.94 -12.33
CA ARG A 99 12.12 -7.07 -10.94
C ARG A 99 10.63 -7.39 -10.80
N LEU A 100 9.93 -7.64 -11.90
CA LEU A 100 8.54 -8.06 -11.94
C LEU A 100 8.39 -9.18 -12.98
N PHE A 101 7.77 -10.29 -12.58
CA PHE A 101 7.65 -11.51 -13.37
C PHE A 101 6.21 -12.01 -13.31
N ARG A 102 5.70 -12.54 -14.42
CA ARG A 102 4.36 -13.12 -14.54
C ARG A 102 4.46 -14.64 -14.64
N LEU A 103 3.58 -15.33 -13.92
CA LEU A 103 3.34 -16.76 -14.05
C LEU A 103 1.93 -16.89 -14.63
N VAL A 104 1.81 -16.89 -15.95
CA VAL A 104 0.52 -16.73 -16.64
C VAL A 104 -0.43 -17.89 -16.33
N ASP A 105 0.07 -19.13 -16.32
CA ASP A 105 -0.73 -20.33 -16.09
C ASP A 105 -1.24 -20.42 -14.63
N ALA A 106 -0.48 -19.88 -13.67
CA ALA A 106 -0.87 -19.78 -12.26
C ALA A 106 -1.67 -18.51 -11.93
N GLU A 107 -1.87 -17.61 -12.90
CA GLU A 107 -2.32 -16.23 -12.67
C GLU A 107 -1.55 -15.50 -11.56
N GLY A 108 -0.26 -15.82 -11.41
CA GLY A 108 0.61 -15.37 -10.34
C GLY A 108 1.58 -14.26 -10.75
N LEU A 109 2.12 -13.56 -9.75
CA LEU A 109 3.17 -12.56 -9.90
C LEU A 109 4.29 -12.79 -8.89
N ILE A 110 5.53 -12.62 -9.32
CA ILE A 110 6.71 -12.51 -8.45
C ILE A 110 7.31 -11.13 -8.65
N ASN A 111 7.61 -10.43 -7.56
CA ASN A 111 8.26 -9.13 -7.65
C ASN A 111 9.35 -8.96 -6.59
N ARG A 112 10.34 -8.14 -6.95
CA ARG A 112 11.42 -7.69 -6.07
C ARG A 112 11.63 -6.19 -6.17
N MET A 113 10.53 -5.42 -6.17
CA MET A 113 10.55 -3.98 -6.49
C MET A 113 11.43 -3.15 -5.55
N GLY A 114 11.41 -3.44 -4.24
CA GLY A 114 12.23 -2.73 -3.24
C GLY A 114 11.78 -1.30 -2.95
N PHE A 115 10.47 -1.05 -2.83
CA PHE A 115 9.89 0.28 -2.57
C PHE A 115 10.36 1.39 -3.52
N ASN A 116 10.36 1.15 -4.84
CA ASN A 116 10.54 2.24 -5.80
C ASN A 116 9.39 3.27 -5.68
N ASN A 117 9.71 4.52 -5.36
CA ASN A 117 8.75 5.62 -5.20
C ASN A 117 9.46 6.98 -5.25
N LEU A 118 8.69 8.06 -5.42
CA LEU A 118 9.14 9.44 -5.55
C LEU A 118 9.18 10.22 -4.22
N GLY A 119 8.97 9.53 -3.09
CA GLY A 119 8.99 10.12 -1.75
C GLY A 119 7.66 10.70 -1.32
N VAL A 120 7.49 10.81 0.00
CA VAL A 120 6.22 11.19 0.63
C VAL A 120 5.76 12.61 0.27
N ASP A 121 6.69 13.55 0.06
CA ASP A 121 6.34 14.92 -0.33
C ASP A 121 5.68 14.94 -1.72
N ASN A 122 6.21 14.17 -2.69
CA ASN A 122 5.60 14.03 -4.01
C ASN A 122 4.20 13.39 -3.93
N LEU A 123 4.07 12.31 -3.14
CA LEU A 123 2.79 11.63 -2.95
C LEU A 123 1.74 12.58 -2.38
N VAL A 124 2.08 13.37 -1.35
CA VAL A 124 1.16 14.34 -0.74
C VAL A 124 0.67 15.38 -1.75
N GLU A 125 1.57 15.88 -2.61
CA GLU A 125 1.17 16.83 -3.67
C GLU A 125 0.24 16.22 -4.72
N ASN A 126 0.33 14.91 -4.97
CA ASN A 126 -0.62 14.22 -5.84
C ASN A 126 -1.96 14.00 -5.14
N VAL A 127 -1.96 13.60 -3.86
CA VAL A 127 -3.19 13.41 -3.07
C VAL A 127 -4.01 14.69 -2.97
N LYS A 128 -3.37 15.85 -2.77
CA LYS A 128 -4.06 17.16 -2.72
C LYS A 128 -4.84 17.50 -3.99
N LYS A 129 -4.47 16.92 -5.14
CA LYS A 129 -5.11 17.16 -6.44
C LYS A 129 -6.23 16.17 -6.74
N ALA A 130 -6.35 15.09 -5.98
CA ALA A 130 -7.34 14.05 -6.19
C ALA A 130 -8.73 14.48 -5.68
N HIS A 131 -9.77 13.95 -6.32
CA HIS A 131 -11.18 14.17 -5.99
C HIS A 131 -11.92 12.88 -5.64
N PHE A 132 -11.18 11.79 -5.40
CA PHE A 132 -11.73 10.50 -5.00
C PHE A 132 -12.56 10.62 -3.71
N ASP A 133 -13.73 10.01 -3.75
CA ASP A 133 -14.77 10.14 -2.74
C ASP A 133 -14.96 8.86 -1.91
N GLY A 134 -14.08 7.86 -2.09
CA GLY A 134 -13.95 6.69 -1.22
C GLY A 134 -12.88 6.89 -0.14
N ILE A 135 -12.53 5.81 0.56
CA ILE A 135 -11.49 5.86 1.60
C ILE A 135 -10.10 5.71 0.97
N LEU A 136 -9.23 6.69 1.18
CA LEU A 136 -7.84 6.65 0.73
C LEU A 136 -6.91 6.17 1.86
N GLY A 137 -6.35 4.98 1.72
CA GLY A 137 -5.27 4.47 2.55
C GLY A 137 -3.91 4.95 2.05
N ILE A 138 -3.01 5.33 2.95
CA ILE A 138 -1.62 5.68 2.60
C ILE A 138 -0.67 4.69 3.26
N ASN A 139 -0.04 3.85 2.44
CA ASN A 139 0.91 2.84 2.86
C ASN A 139 2.33 3.43 2.94
N ILE A 140 2.95 3.34 4.11
CA ILE A 140 4.24 3.96 4.41
C ILE A 140 5.26 2.89 4.81
N GLY A 141 6.53 3.14 4.48
CA GLY A 141 7.63 2.22 4.74
C GLY A 141 8.96 2.95 4.97
N LYS A 142 9.96 2.16 5.35
CA LYS A 142 11.34 2.61 5.59
C LYS A 142 12.13 2.73 4.29
N ASN A 143 12.92 3.80 4.13
CA ASN A 143 13.91 3.91 3.07
C ASN A 143 14.94 2.77 3.16
N LYS A 144 15.53 2.36 2.03
CA LYS A 144 16.47 1.22 1.98
C LYS A 144 17.72 1.45 2.83
N ASP A 145 18.25 2.66 2.82
CA ASP A 145 19.50 3.09 3.47
C ASP A 145 19.34 3.45 4.95
N THR A 146 18.11 3.66 5.45
CA THR A 146 17.86 3.83 6.87
C THR A 146 18.14 2.52 7.63
N PRO A 147 19.01 2.49 8.66
CA PRO A 147 19.20 1.29 9.48
C PRO A 147 17.88 0.80 10.09
N VAL A 148 17.71 -0.51 10.28
CA VAL A 148 16.42 -1.09 10.74
C VAL A 148 16.05 -0.59 12.14
N GLU A 149 17.06 -0.37 12.97
CA GLU A 149 16.98 0.10 14.36
C GLU A 149 16.41 1.53 14.43
N ASN A 150 16.68 2.32 13.39
CA ASN A 150 16.16 3.68 13.21
C ASN A 150 14.93 3.69 12.29
N GLY A 151 14.42 2.51 11.90
CA GLY A 151 13.33 2.40 10.93
C GLY A 151 12.05 3.09 11.38
N LYS A 152 11.80 3.17 12.69
CA LYS A 152 10.69 3.92 13.29
C LYS A 152 10.65 5.38 12.84
N ASP A 153 11.80 6.04 12.73
CA ASP A 153 11.88 7.46 12.37
C ASP A 153 11.27 7.73 10.98
N ASP A 154 11.50 6.84 10.01
CA ASP A 154 10.92 6.96 8.67
C ASP A 154 9.39 6.85 8.69
N TYR A 155 8.83 5.97 9.54
CA TYR A 155 7.38 5.88 9.71
C TYR A 155 6.82 7.16 10.34
N LEU A 156 7.47 7.69 11.39
CA LEU A 156 7.01 8.91 12.07
C LEU A 156 7.05 10.13 11.13
N ILE A 157 8.11 10.29 10.34
CA ILE A 157 8.24 11.35 9.33
C ILE A 157 7.11 11.25 8.30
N CYS A 158 6.85 10.04 7.78
CA CYS A 158 5.77 9.84 6.83
C CYS A 158 4.40 10.12 7.47
N MET A 159 4.16 9.67 8.71
CA MET A 159 2.91 9.90 9.43
C MET A 159 2.60 11.40 9.54
N GLU A 160 3.55 12.22 9.96
CA GLU A 160 3.39 13.68 10.05
C GLU A 160 2.89 14.29 8.73
N LYS A 161 3.49 13.86 7.61
CA LYS A 161 3.23 14.44 6.30
C LYS A 161 1.90 13.98 5.70
N VAL A 162 1.47 12.76 6.00
CA VAL A 162 0.28 12.16 5.36
C VAL A 162 -0.99 12.26 6.20
N TYR A 163 -0.88 12.54 7.51
CA TYR A 163 -2.00 12.46 8.47
C TYR A 163 -3.24 13.25 8.04
N ALA A 164 -3.05 14.50 7.61
CA ALA A 164 -4.14 15.37 7.21
C ALA A 164 -4.92 14.86 5.97
N TYR A 165 -4.29 14.04 5.13
CA TYR A 165 -4.80 13.63 3.83
C TYR A 165 -5.26 12.16 3.79
N ALA A 166 -4.82 11.35 4.75
CA ALA A 166 -5.17 9.93 4.82
C ALA A 166 -6.58 9.71 5.38
N GLY A 167 -7.28 8.73 4.79
CA GLY A 167 -8.41 8.04 5.42
C GLY A 167 -7.92 7.08 6.52
N TYR A 168 -6.88 6.28 6.21
CA TYR A 168 -6.12 5.49 7.18
C TYR A 168 -4.65 5.41 6.76
N ILE A 169 -3.77 5.09 7.71
CA ILE A 169 -2.34 4.89 7.44
C ILE A 169 -2.01 3.40 7.57
N ALA A 170 -1.33 2.83 6.56
CA ALA A 170 -0.87 1.44 6.60
C ALA A 170 0.64 1.37 6.86
N ILE A 171 1.02 0.67 7.92
CA ILE A 171 2.42 0.47 8.34
C ILE A 171 2.94 -0.81 7.68
N ASN A 172 3.84 -0.70 6.71
CA ASN A 172 4.37 -1.85 5.98
C ASN A 172 5.69 -2.35 6.55
N ILE A 173 5.59 -3.37 7.40
CA ILE A 173 6.73 -4.11 7.98
C ILE A 173 6.94 -5.50 7.33
N SER A 174 6.25 -5.79 6.23
CA SER A 174 6.13 -7.16 5.69
C SER A 174 6.74 -7.38 4.30
N SER A 175 7.29 -6.33 3.69
CA SER A 175 7.97 -6.46 2.39
C SER A 175 9.17 -7.41 2.48
N PRO A 176 9.25 -8.46 1.64
CA PRO A 176 10.44 -9.32 1.56
C PRO A 176 11.61 -8.67 0.83
N ASN A 177 11.39 -7.49 0.21
CA ASN A 177 12.31 -6.88 -0.76
C ASN A 177 13.18 -5.76 -0.18
N THR A 178 13.06 -5.51 1.12
CA THR A 178 13.86 -4.55 1.89
C THR A 178 14.58 -5.34 2.98
N PRO A 179 15.93 -5.47 2.92
CA PRO A 179 16.68 -6.30 3.86
C PRO A 179 16.38 -5.96 5.32
N GLY A 180 16.17 -6.99 6.14
CA GLY A 180 15.90 -6.86 7.57
C GLY A 180 14.53 -6.29 7.95
N LEU A 181 13.70 -5.82 7.00
CA LEU A 181 12.44 -5.15 7.36
C LEU A 181 11.48 -6.06 8.16
N ARG A 182 11.42 -7.34 7.80
CA ARG A 182 10.54 -8.31 8.46
C ARG A 182 10.91 -8.61 9.91
N THR A 183 12.12 -8.26 10.37
CA THR A 183 12.49 -8.43 11.79
C THR A 183 11.75 -7.45 12.70
N LEU A 184 11.16 -6.38 12.14
CA LEU A 184 10.27 -5.48 12.88
C LEU A 184 8.91 -6.12 13.24
N GLN A 185 8.64 -7.34 12.79
CA GLN A 185 7.40 -8.06 13.11
C GLN A 185 7.51 -8.90 14.39
N SER A 186 8.64 -8.86 15.12
CA SER A 186 8.90 -9.80 16.20
C SER A 186 9.40 -9.09 17.46
N GLY A 187 8.96 -9.59 18.62
CA GLY A 187 9.45 -9.21 19.95
C GLY A 187 9.44 -7.71 20.22
N ASP A 188 10.44 -7.26 20.98
CA ASP A 188 10.56 -5.88 21.46
C ASP A 188 10.61 -4.85 20.32
N ALA A 189 11.14 -5.23 19.14
CA ALA A 189 11.21 -4.33 17.99
C ALA A 189 9.82 -3.94 17.45
N LEU A 190 8.87 -4.88 17.49
CA LEU A 190 7.48 -4.59 17.13
C LEU A 190 6.84 -3.69 18.20
N ASP A 191 6.96 -4.05 19.47
CA ASP A 191 6.37 -3.29 20.57
C ASP A 191 6.90 -1.84 20.64
N ASP A 192 8.20 -1.64 20.42
CA ASP A 192 8.83 -0.32 20.33
C ASP A 192 8.29 0.51 19.15
N LEU A 193 8.13 -0.12 17.98
CA LEU A 193 7.59 0.53 16.79
C LEU A 193 6.13 0.94 16.99
N LEU A 194 5.30 0.04 17.51
CA LEU A 194 3.87 0.31 17.73
C LEU A 194 3.66 1.38 18.80
N THR A 195 4.46 1.36 19.88
CA THR A 195 4.46 2.42 20.90
C THR A 195 4.74 3.78 20.26
N ALA A 196 5.80 3.89 19.46
CA ALA A 196 6.17 5.13 18.79
C ALA A 196 5.06 5.62 17.83
N ILE A 197 4.47 4.71 17.05
CA ILE A 197 3.38 5.00 16.11
C ILE A 197 2.15 5.51 16.84
N LYS A 198 1.71 4.86 17.92
CA LYS A 198 0.52 5.28 18.67
C LYS A 198 0.72 6.61 19.40
N ASN A 199 1.89 6.82 19.99
CA ASN A 199 2.23 8.13 20.56
C ASN A 199 2.16 9.22 19.48
N LYS A 200 2.72 8.96 18.30
CA LYS A 200 2.66 9.90 17.18
C LYS A 200 1.24 10.13 16.67
N GLN A 201 0.42 9.09 16.60
CA GLN A 201 -0.98 9.18 16.21
C GLN A 201 -1.77 10.08 17.19
N ASN A 202 -1.50 9.97 18.50
CA ASN A 202 -2.12 10.81 19.53
C ASN A 202 -1.70 12.28 19.39
N ASP A 203 -0.42 12.56 19.17
CA ASP A 203 0.09 13.92 18.94
C ASP A 203 -0.58 14.55 17.70
N LEU A 204 -0.63 13.80 16.60
CA LEU A 204 -1.22 14.26 15.35
C LEU A 204 -2.74 14.40 15.45
N GLN A 205 -3.43 13.56 16.22
CA GLN A 205 -4.85 13.72 16.51
C GLN A 205 -5.11 15.05 17.22
N ALA A 206 -4.28 15.41 18.20
CA ALA A 206 -4.41 16.67 18.92
C ALA A 206 -4.16 17.88 18.01
N ILE A 207 -3.18 17.80 17.11
CA ILE A 207 -2.84 18.87 16.15
C ILE A 207 -3.91 19.04 15.08
N HIS A 208 -4.43 17.94 14.52
CA HIS A 208 -5.36 17.96 13.38
C HIS A 208 -6.83 17.88 13.77
N HIS A 209 -7.15 17.69 15.05
CA HIS A 209 -8.51 17.50 15.58
C HIS A 209 -9.31 16.39 14.86
N LYS A 210 -8.60 15.34 14.42
CA LYS A 210 -9.15 14.20 13.67
C LYS A 210 -8.39 12.95 14.07
N TYR A 211 -9.10 11.85 14.34
CA TYR A 211 -8.46 10.54 14.50
C TYR A 211 -8.30 9.88 13.13
N VAL A 212 -7.07 9.54 12.76
CA VAL A 212 -6.77 8.76 11.53
C VAL A 212 -6.33 7.37 11.95
N PRO A 213 -7.11 6.31 11.65
CA PRO A 213 -6.77 4.95 12.06
C PRO A 213 -5.48 4.44 11.41
N VAL A 214 -4.75 3.61 12.13
CA VAL A 214 -3.51 2.98 11.72
C VAL A 214 -3.71 1.48 11.61
N ALA A 215 -3.39 0.92 10.45
CA ALA A 215 -3.38 -0.52 10.21
C ALA A 215 -1.96 -1.05 10.00
N VAL A 216 -1.65 -2.23 10.51
CA VAL A 216 -0.34 -2.88 10.31
C VAL A 216 -0.46 -3.98 9.25
N LYS A 217 0.44 -3.97 8.25
CA LYS A 217 0.44 -4.96 7.17
C LYS A 217 1.48 -6.05 7.42
N ILE A 218 1.03 -7.29 7.60
CA ILE A 218 1.87 -8.43 8.01
C ILE A 218 2.20 -9.38 6.85
N ALA A 219 3.30 -10.12 6.99
CA ALA A 219 3.71 -11.14 6.04
C ALA A 219 2.85 -12.41 6.22
N PRO A 220 2.64 -13.19 5.14
CA PRO A 220 1.99 -14.51 5.25
C PRO A 220 2.94 -15.58 5.81
N ASP A 221 4.25 -15.34 5.76
CA ASP A 221 5.30 -16.31 6.10
C ASP A 221 5.69 -16.19 7.59
N LEU A 222 4.71 -16.37 8.49
CA LEU A 222 4.88 -16.40 9.95
C LEU A 222 4.49 -17.79 10.45
N CYS A 223 5.20 -18.32 11.45
CA CYS A 223 4.71 -19.50 12.17
C CYS A 223 3.51 -19.13 13.07
N GLU A 224 2.79 -20.13 13.56
CA GLU A 224 1.59 -19.91 14.37
C GLU A 224 1.91 -19.14 15.65
N GLU A 225 3.03 -19.44 16.29
CA GLU A 225 3.48 -18.74 17.49
C GLU A 225 3.82 -17.27 17.21
N GLU A 226 4.50 -16.99 16.09
CA GLU A 226 4.81 -15.62 15.66
C GLU A 226 3.53 -14.83 15.35
N LEU A 227 2.55 -15.46 14.69
CA LEU A 227 1.27 -14.84 14.37
C LEU A 227 0.49 -14.46 15.64
N ILE A 228 0.46 -15.35 16.65
CA ILE A 228 -0.15 -15.07 17.95
C ILE A 228 0.55 -13.91 18.64
N GLN A 229 1.89 -13.90 18.67
CA GLN A 229 2.66 -12.80 19.28
C GLN A 229 2.38 -11.44 18.62
N VAL A 230 2.30 -11.41 17.29
CA VAL A 230 1.93 -10.21 16.53
C VAL A 230 0.51 -9.78 16.91
N ALA A 231 -0.46 -10.69 16.90
CA ALA A 231 -1.85 -10.39 17.24
C ALA A 231 -1.97 -9.80 18.67
N ASP A 232 -1.30 -10.40 19.65
CA ASP A 232 -1.27 -9.92 21.02
C ASP A 232 -0.65 -8.52 21.12
N SER A 233 0.45 -8.26 20.41
CA SER A 233 1.09 -6.94 20.37
C SER A 233 0.16 -5.87 19.77
N LEU A 234 -0.50 -6.17 18.64
CA LEU A 234 -1.45 -5.25 18.02
C LEU A 234 -2.61 -4.89 18.97
N LEU A 235 -3.11 -5.87 19.73
CA LEU A 235 -4.14 -5.66 20.76
C LEU A 235 -3.62 -4.80 21.93
N ARG A 236 -2.44 -5.12 22.48
CA ARG A 236 -1.82 -4.36 23.58
C ARG A 236 -1.66 -2.88 23.23
N HIS A 237 -1.26 -2.58 22.01
CA HIS A 237 -1.03 -1.21 21.54
C HIS A 237 -2.26 -0.54 20.95
N ASN A 238 -3.43 -1.21 20.93
CA ASN A 238 -4.66 -0.66 20.35
C ASN A 238 -4.48 -0.19 18.89
N ILE A 239 -3.86 -1.04 18.06
CA ILE A 239 -3.81 -0.83 16.61
C ILE A 239 -5.21 -0.99 16.02
N ASP A 240 -5.58 -0.10 15.10
CA ASP A 240 -6.95 0.03 14.62
C ASP A 240 -7.35 -1.09 13.64
N GLY A 241 -6.37 -1.69 12.96
CA GLY A 241 -6.60 -2.80 12.05
C GLY A 241 -5.33 -3.56 11.65
N VAL A 242 -5.53 -4.71 11.01
CA VAL A 242 -4.46 -5.53 10.44
C VAL A 242 -4.77 -5.83 8.98
N ILE A 243 -3.76 -5.71 8.11
CA ILE A 243 -3.83 -6.08 6.70
C ILE A 243 -3.10 -7.41 6.53
N ALA A 244 -3.87 -8.49 6.40
CA ALA A 244 -3.37 -9.83 6.14
C ALA A 244 -3.74 -10.23 4.69
N THR A 245 -2.80 -10.44 3.77
CA THR A 245 -1.34 -10.49 3.94
C THR A 245 -0.58 -9.80 2.79
N ASN A 246 0.73 -9.68 2.96
CA ASN A 246 1.66 -9.29 1.89
C ASN A 246 2.05 -10.51 1.01
N THR A 247 3.00 -10.36 0.09
CA THR A 247 3.49 -11.45 -0.76
C THR A 247 4.29 -12.50 0.02
N SER A 248 4.23 -13.76 -0.42
CA SER A 248 4.91 -14.90 0.20
C SER A 248 6.30 -15.19 -0.41
N LEU A 249 7.18 -15.76 0.42
CA LEU A 249 8.45 -16.36 0.00
C LEU A 249 8.29 -17.81 -0.47
N ASP A 250 7.19 -18.47 -0.15
CA ASP A 250 6.91 -19.83 -0.61
C ASP A 250 6.81 -19.88 -2.14
N ARG A 251 7.26 -21.00 -2.70
CA ARG A 251 7.28 -21.30 -4.14
C ARG A 251 6.62 -22.64 -4.45
N SER A 252 6.09 -23.34 -3.45
CA SER A 252 5.45 -24.66 -3.62
C SER A 252 4.40 -24.66 -4.74
N LEU A 253 3.58 -23.60 -4.83
CA LEU A 253 2.53 -23.42 -5.84
C LEU A 253 3.05 -23.13 -7.27
N GLY A 254 4.34 -22.84 -7.43
CA GLY A 254 4.97 -22.56 -8.73
C GLY A 254 6.00 -23.60 -9.17
N GLN A 255 6.21 -24.68 -8.42
CA GLN A 255 7.15 -25.73 -8.81
C GLN A 255 6.58 -26.54 -9.99
N GLY A 256 7.27 -26.53 -11.12
CA GLY A 256 6.90 -27.28 -12.33
C GLY A 256 6.18 -26.49 -13.42
N MET A 257 6.08 -25.17 -13.27
CA MET A 257 5.58 -24.23 -14.29
C MET A 257 6.70 -23.39 -14.89
#